data_AF-A0AA38LDH9-F1
#
_entry.id   AF-A0AA38LDH9-F1
#
_cell.length_a   1.000
_cell.length_b   1.000
_cell.length_c   1.000
_cell.angle_alpha   90.00
_cell.angle_beta   90.00
_cell.angle_gamma   90.00
#
_symmetry.space_group_name_H-M   'P 1'
#
loop_
_entity.id
_entity.type
_entity.pdbx_description
1 polymer ?
#
loop_
_entity_poly.entity_id
_entity_poly.type
_entity_poly.pdbx_seq_one_letter_code
_entity_poly.pdbx_strand_id
1 'polypeptide(L)' 'FELPMYTGELNAEKLDNWVKQIEVYCRVQKIVDDEAKIHLATLWMGGTALIWWESKLQEVEENK' A
#
# COMPACT_ATOMS: atom_id res chain seq x y z
N PHE A 1 -0.07 17.10 4.36
CA PHE A 1 -0.38 15.85 5.08
C PHE A 1 0.62 14.84 4.58
N GLU A 2 1.46 14.31 5.46
CA GLU A 2 2.39 13.24 5.11
C GLU A 2 1.76 11.92 5.52
N LEU A 3 1.72 10.95 4.60
CA LEU A 3 1.29 9.60 4.90
C LEU A 3 2.45 8.86 5.58
N PRO A 4 2.20 7.96 6.54
CA PRO A 4 3.28 7.15 7.10
C PRO A 4 3.72 6.09 6.09
N MET A 5 5.02 5.82 6.08
CA MET A 5 5.57 4.68 5.36
C MET A 5 5.38 3.39 6.16
N TYR A 6 4.97 2.30 5.50
CA TYR A 6 4.89 0.98 6.11
C TYR A 6 6.04 0.08 5.66
N THR A 7 6.86 -0.39 6.59
CA THR A 7 8.10 -1.12 6.31
C THR A 7 8.01 -2.64 6.45
N GLY A 8 6.84 -3.16 6.83
CA GLY A 8 6.61 -4.59 7.04
C GLY A 8 6.76 -5.06 8.48
N GLU A 9 6.49 -4.18 9.45
CA GLU A 9 6.48 -4.57 10.87
C GLU A 9 5.48 -5.71 11.14
N LEU A 10 5.85 -6.69 11.96
CA LEU A 10 4.96 -7.78 12.38
C LEU A 10 3.96 -7.29 13.45
N ASN A 11 3.12 -6.34 13.06
CA ASN A 11 2.10 -5.73 13.91
C ASN A 11 0.85 -5.46 13.08
N ALA A 12 -0.19 -6.27 13.30
CA ALA A 12 -1.45 -6.19 12.56
C ALA A 12 -2.19 -4.87 12.77
N GLU A 13 -2.13 -4.28 13.97
CA GLU A 13 -2.77 -3.00 14.26
C GLU A 13 -2.11 -1.86 13.48
N LYS A 14 -0.77 -1.85 13.39
CA LYS A 14 -0.05 -0.84 12.60
C LYS A 14 -0.36 -0.96 11.12
N LEU A 15 -0.43 -2.18 10.58
CA LEU A 15 -0.82 -2.41 9.19
C LEU A 15 -2.24 -1.91 8.91
N ASP A 16 -3.20 -2.28 9.75
CA ASP A 16 -4.60 -1.86 9.61
C ASP A 16 -4.75 -0.34 9.70
N ASN A 17 -4.06 0.29 10.64
CA ASN A 17 -4.03 1.76 10.76
C ASN A 17 -3.41 2.43 9.53
N TRP A 18 -2.33 1.87 8.98
CA TRP A 18 -1.71 2.38 7.76
C TRP A 18 -2.67 2.30 6.56
N VAL A 19 -3.34 1.17 6.35
CA VAL A 19 -4.34 1.00 5.29
C VAL A 19 -5.47 2.02 5.44
N LYS A 20 -6.04 2.17 6.63
CA LYS A 20 -7.11 3.14 6.91
C LYS A 20 -6.70 4.58 6.58
N GLN A 21 -5.45 4.96 6.85
CA GLN A 21 -4.96 6.30 6.54
C GLN A 21 -4.82 6.54 5.04
N ILE A 22 -4.36 5.54 4.29
CA ILE A 22 -4.33 5.58 2.81
C ILE A 22 -5.76 5.73 2.27
N GLU A 23 -6.72 4.97 2.78
CA GLU A 23 -8.13 5.06 2.36
C GLU A 23 -8.75 6.45 2.63
N VAL A 24 -8.48 7.02 3.82
CA VAL A 24 -8.92 8.38 4.17
C VAL A 24 -8.29 9.40 3.21
N TYR A 25 -7.00 9.27 2.92
CA TYR A 25 -6.32 10.16 1.99
C TYR A 25 -6.94 10.07 0.59
N CYS A 26 -7.15 8.86 0.06
CA CYS A 26 -7.80 8.65 -1.23
C CYS A 26 -9.19 9.28 -1.28
N ARG A 27 -9.97 9.16 -0.20
CA ARG A 27 -11.30 9.77 -0.09
C ARG A 27 -11.24 11.30 -0.13
N VAL A 28 -10.33 11.91 0.62
CA VAL A 28 -10.15 13.38 0.66
C VAL A 28 -9.69 13.91 -0.70
N GLN A 29 -8.77 13.19 -1.36
CA GLN A 29 -8.25 13.55 -2.67
C GLN A 29 -9.16 13.12 -3.84
N LYS A 30 -10.29 12.48 -3.56
CA LYS A 30 -11.23 11.94 -4.55
C LYS A 30 -10.58 10.96 -5.55
N ILE A 31 -9.59 10.20 -5.08
CA ILE A 31 -8.97 9.11 -5.84
C ILE A 31 -9.93 7.92 -5.78
N VAL A 32 -10.68 7.71 -6.87
CA VAL A 32 -11.69 6.65 -6.98
C VAL A 32 -11.21 5.42 -7.74
N ASP A 33 -10.21 5.60 -8.61
CA ASP A 33 -9.61 4.53 -9.42
C ASP A 33 -8.79 3.57 -8.54
N ASP A 34 -9.02 2.28 -8.69
CA ASP A 34 -8.41 1.25 -7.83
C ASP A 34 -6.92 1.06 -8.17
N GLU A 35 -6.54 1.18 -9.44
CA GLU A 35 -5.14 1.12 -9.85
C GLU A 35 -4.34 2.29 -9.24
N ALA A 36 -4.86 3.51 -9.28
CA ALA A 36 -4.26 4.67 -8.63
C ALA A 36 -4.15 4.51 -7.09
N LYS A 37 -5.12 3.87 -6.43
CA LYS A 37 -5.04 3.57 -4.99
C LYS A 37 -3.93 2.56 -4.70
N ILE A 38 -3.81 1.51 -5.53
CA ILE A 38 -2.76 0.49 -5.38
C ILE A 38 -1.38 1.11 -5.61
N HIS A 39 -1.21 1.94 -6.64
CA HIS A 39 0.04 2.66 -6.88
C HIS A 39 0.41 3.60 -5.72
N LEU A 40 -0.57 4.34 -5.17
CA LEU A 40 -0.34 5.18 -4.00
C LEU A 40 0.08 4.34 -2.78
N ALA A 41 -0.64 3.25 -2.47
CA ALA A 41 -0.29 2.38 -1.37
C ALA A 41 1.14 1.83 -1.53
N THR A 42 1.50 1.41 -2.74
CA THR A 42 2.85 0.92 -3.08
C THR A 42 3.93 1.98 -2.84
N LEU A 43 3.67 3.24 -3.23
CA LEU A 43 4.58 4.36 -3.00
C LEU A 43 4.90 4.60 -1.51
N TRP A 44 3.95 4.27 -0.63
CA TRP A 44 4.09 4.41 0.82
C TRP A 44 4.46 3.10 1.52
N MET A 45 4.87 2.07 0.76
CA MET A 45 5.57 0.91 1.32
C MET A 45 7.08 1.13 1.27
N GLY A 46 7.78 0.52 2.21
CA GLY A 46 9.24 0.47 2.21
C GLY A 46 9.73 -0.86 2.76
N GLY A 47 11.05 -1.04 2.80
CA GLY A 47 11.70 -2.19 3.43
C GLY A 47 11.14 -3.54 2.96
N THR A 48 10.86 -4.42 3.91
CA THR A 48 10.38 -5.79 3.63
C THR A 48 8.98 -5.81 3.03
N ALA A 49 8.12 -4.85 3.37
CA ALA A 49 6.78 -4.77 2.79
C ALA A 49 6.82 -4.53 1.27
N LEU A 50 7.66 -3.60 0.82
CA LEU A 50 7.79 -3.29 -0.61
C LEU A 50 8.35 -4.49 -1.38
N ILE A 51 9.42 -5.12 -0.88
CA ILE A 51 10.02 -6.31 -1.50
C ILE A 51 9.01 -7.44 -1.65
N TRP A 52 8.22 -7.70 -0.60
CA TRP A 52 7.18 -8.72 -0.63
C TRP A 52 6.07 -8.39 -1.64
N TRP A 53 5.66 -7.12 -1.71
CA TRP A 53 4.62 -6.67 -2.63
C TRP A 53 5.05 -6.78 -4.09
N GLU A 54 6.26 -6.35 -4.43
CA GLU A 54 6.83 -6.47 -5.78
C GLU A 54 6.93 -7.95 -6.21
N SER A 55 7.38 -8.82 -5.30
CA SER A 55 7.40 -10.28 -5.55
C SER A 55 6.00 -10.81 -5.87
N LYS A 56 4.95 -10.33 -5.20
CA LYS A 56 3.58 -10.77 -5.46
C LYS A 56 3.02 -10.23 -6.77
N LEU A 57 3.36 -9.00 -7.15
CA LEU A 57 2.96 -8.45 -8.45
C LEU A 57 3.58 -9.26 -9.60
N GLN A 58 4.86 -9.60 -9.48
CA GLN A 58 5.54 -10.44 -10.48
C GLN A 58 4.90 -11.83 -10.59
N GLU A 59 4.59 -12.48 -9.45
CA GLU A 59 3.88 -13.77 -9.47
C GLU A 59 2.51 -13.67 -10.18
N VAL A 60 1.78 -12.57 -10.00
CA VAL A 60 0.46 -12.38 -10.66
C VAL A 60 0.62 -12.16 -12.16
N GLU A 61 1.67 -11.46 -12.60
CA GLU A 61 1.96 -11.27 -14.03
C GLU A 61 2.38 -12.58 -14.71
N GLU A 62 3.18 -13.42 -14.05
CA GLU A 62 3.62 -14.72 -14.57
C GLU A 62 2.49 -15.75 -14.68
N ASN A 63 1.41 -15.58 -13.90
CA ASN A 63 0.25 -16.49 -13.86
C ASN A 63 -0.95 -15.98 -14.67
N LYS A 64 -0.82 -14.89 -15.42
CA LYS A 64 -1.84 -14.35 -16.34
C LYS A 64 -1.73 -14.97 -17.73
#